data_AF-A2E3Z9-F1
#
_entry.id   AF-A2E3Z9-F1
#
_cell.length_a   1.000
_cell.length_b   1.000
_cell.length_c   1.000
_cell.angle_alpha   90.00
_cell.angle_beta   90.00
_cell.angle_gamma   90.00
#
_symmetry.space_group_name_H-M   'P 1'
#
loop_
_entity.id
_entity.type
_entity.pdbx_description
1 polymer ?
#
loop_
_entity_poly.entity_id
_entity_poly.type
_entity_poly.pdbx_seq_one_letter_code
_entity_poly.pdbx_strand_id
1 'polypeptide(L)'
;MSIETLPNYIQEILKARSTKSPNARFVRKLHVLLSYVDTKPDKENSVGLAWISDDEFKMHKKTLCQLLDVKINSLNVNLKKLQFTQTETDKAGWTTWTRKGFNRRDASIVPDETENENIARFQQQQEPIYSPSLTIVESIRKADSITIGALDQTNKNEILSNAINIWQQIVEVIGIDSVRSEFFILKLAKRYNLHGQSFENSLSVIKSILAPTNAPLITFLDFYKFYLAFGPEPTIMIKIHSLLEVAVNDKPWLYFGYLPDEIKKVSENFAYFDTENEPNCLVIVWNGMTHKGYNLPNVSSDSSYVVAEAGTFKSWTDYIQSLHII
;
A
#
# COMPACT_ATOMS: atom_id res chain seq x y z
N MET A 1 -34.76 -5.33 -0.71
CA MET A 1 -33.98 -5.23 0.53
C MET A 1 -33.51 -3.79 0.69
N SER A 2 -33.57 -3.21 1.90
CA SER A 2 -33.06 -1.86 2.16
C SER A 2 -31.57 -1.92 2.50
N ILE A 3 -30.80 -0.91 2.10
CA ILE A 3 -29.38 -0.76 2.45
C ILE A 3 -29.15 -0.82 3.97
N GLU A 4 -30.15 -0.40 4.76
CA GLU A 4 -30.13 -0.38 6.23
C GLU A 4 -30.08 -1.77 6.87
N THR A 5 -30.38 -2.81 6.10
CA THR A 5 -30.33 -4.22 6.56
C THR A 5 -28.95 -4.86 6.37
N LEU A 6 -28.01 -4.16 5.73
CA LEU A 6 -26.62 -4.60 5.57
C LEU A 6 -25.79 -4.20 6.79
N PRO A 7 -24.68 -4.89 7.10
CA PRO A 7 -23.74 -4.47 8.14
C PRO A 7 -23.26 -3.02 7.96
N ASN A 8 -23.09 -2.29 9.07
CA ASN A 8 -22.74 -0.86 9.07
C ASN A 8 -21.53 -0.53 8.18
N TYR A 9 -20.48 -1.37 8.20
CA TYR A 9 -19.29 -1.16 7.36
C TYR A 9 -19.58 -1.22 5.85
N ILE A 10 -20.52 -2.06 5.41
CA ILE A 10 -20.95 -2.12 4.00
C ILE A 10 -21.78 -0.89 3.66
N GLN A 11 -22.66 -0.46 4.57
CA GLN A 11 -23.49 0.73 4.35
C GLN A 11 -22.63 1.98 4.13
N GLU A 12 -21.57 2.17 4.92
CA GLU A 12 -20.66 3.30 4.77
C GLU A 12 -19.98 3.32 3.40
N ILE A 13 -19.50 2.16 2.93
CA ILE A 13 -18.87 2.03 1.61
C ILE A 13 -19.87 2.32 0.50
N LEU A 14 -21.09 1.79 0.58
CA LEU A 14 -22.12 1.97 -0.44
C LEU A 14 -22.66 3.41 -0.49
N LYS A 15 -22.81 4.08 0.67
CA LYS A 15 -23.28 5.47 0.78
C LYS A 15 -22.20 6.50 0.42
N ALA A 16 -20.91 6.14 0.49
CA ALA A 16 -19.83 7.04 0.10
C ALA A 16 -19.92 7.44 -1.40
N ARG A 17 -19.73 8.73 -1.70
CA ARG A 17 -19.67 9.19 -3.10
C ARG A 17 -18.46 8.59 -3.80
N SER A 18 -18.70 8.01 -4.99
CA SER A 18 -17.69 7.30 -5.79
C SER A 18 -16.53 8.18 -6.30
N THR A 19 -16.53 9.48 -6.01
CA THR A 19 -15.51 10.46 -6.40
C THR A 19 -14.49 10.78 -5.31
N LYS A 20 -14.75 10.45 -4.04
CA LYS A 20 -13.89 10.89 -2.91
C LYS A 20 -12.81 9.89 -2.51
N SER A 21 -12.94 8.61 -2.84
CA SER A 21 -11.92 7.60 -2.52
C SER A 21 -11.97 6.41 -3.49
N PRO A 22 -10.83 5.75 -3.78
CA PRO A 22 -10.79 4.50 -4.55
C PRO A 22 -11.70 3.41 -3.96
N ASN A 23 -11.81 3.38 -2.62
CA ASN A 23 -12.67 2.46 -1.88
C ASN A 23 -14.18 2.69 -2.09
N ALA A 24 -14.59 3.89 -2.52
CA ALA A 24 -15.98 4.21 -2.84
C ALA A 24 -16.32 3.99 -4.33
N ARG A 25 -15.39 3.53 -5.16
CA ARG A 25 -15.63 3.30 -6.59
C ARG A 25 -16.61 2.15 -6.80
N PHE A 26 -17.36 2.21 -7.90
CA PHE A 26 -18.42 1.24 -8.24
C PHE A 26 -17.91 -0.22 -8.24
N VAL A 27 -16.69 -0.46 -8.76
CA VAL A 27 -16.05 -1.79 -8.77
C VAL A 27 -15.90 -2.35 -7.35
N ARG A 28 -15.41 -1.55 -6.41
CA ARG A 28 -15.23 -1.98 -5.01
C ARG A 28 -16.56 -2.19 -4.31
N LYS A 29 -17.55 -1.31 -4.55
CA LYS A 29 -18.92 -1.50 -4.05
C LYS A 29 -19.51 -2.83 -4.49
N LEU A 30 -19.31 -3.17 -5.76
CA LEU A 30 -19.79 -4.43 -6.34
C LEU A 30 -19.05 -5.63 -5.75
N HIS A 31 -17.73 -5.54 -5.58
CA HIS A 31 -16.92 -6.61 -4.98
C HIS A 31 -17.29 -6.86 -3.51
N VAL A 32 -17.43 -5.81 -2.70
CA VAL A 32 -17.85 -5.92 -1.29
C VAL A 32 -19.21 -6.60 -1.17
N LEU A 33 -20.17 -6.25 -2.05
CA LEU A 33 -21.47 -6.91 -2.08
C LEU A 33 -21.37 -8.39 -2.47
N LEU A 34 -20.54 -8.72 -3.46
CA LEU A 34 -20.31 -10.10 -3.87
C LEU A 34 -19.65 -10.92 -2.76
N SER A 35 -18.61 -10.40 -2.09
CA SER A 35 -17.98 -11.05 -0.93
C SER A 35 -18.96 -11.22 0.24
N TYR A 36 -19.85 -10.24 0.46
CA TYR A 36 -20.87 -10.35 1.50
C TYR A 36 -21.86 -11.49 1.22
N VAL A 37 -22.37 -11.58 -0.02
CA VAL A 37 -23.25 -12.69 -0.42
C VAL A 37 -22.50 -14.03 -0.36
N ASP A 38 -21.21 -14.05 -0.66
CA ASP A 38 -20.40 -15.27 -0.59
C ASP A 38 -20.35 -15.86 0.82
N THR A 39 -20.32 -14.99 1.85
CA THR A 39 -20.41 -15.42 3.26
C THR A 39 -21.84 -15.75 3.71
N LYS A 40 -22.87 -15.34 2.94
CA LYS A 40 -24.30 -15.49 3.27
C LYS A 40 -25.14 -15.77 2.01
N PRO A 41 -25.10 -17.01 1.49
CA PRO A 41 -25.79 -17.37 0.24
C PRO A 41 -27.32 -17.14 0.29
N ASP A 42 -27.93 -17.19 1.47
CA ASP A 42 -29.36 -16.89 1.68
C ASP A 42 -29.74 -15.45 1.26
N LYS A 43 -28.76 -14.56 1.16
CA LYS A 43 -28.96 -13.16 0.76
C LYS A 43 -28.82 -12.90 -0.74
N GLU A 44 -28.45 -13.90 -1.54
CA GLU A 44 -28.25 -13.77 -2.99
C GLU A 44 -29.45 -13.11 -3.69
N ASN A 45 -30.65 -13.66 -3.50
CA ASN A 45 -31.86 -13.14 -4.16
C ASN A 45 -32.25 -11.74 -3.66
N SER A 46 -31.86 -11.40 -2.44
CA SER A 46 -32.20 -10.12 -1.81
C SER A 46 -31.27 -8.98 -2.22
N VAL A 47 -30.01 -9.29 -2.52
CA VAL A 47 -28.99 -8.35 -3.03
C VAL A 47 -29.01 -8.31 -4.56
N GLY A 48 -29.24 -9.46 -5.20
CA GLY A 48 -29.21 -9.62 -6.65
C GLY A 48 -27.79 -9.77 -7.21
N LEU A 49 -26.86 -10.35 -6.45
CA LEU A 49 -25.47 -10.58 -6.84
C LEU A 49 -24.97 -11.92 -6.27
N ALA A 50 -24.21 -12.69 -7.04
CA ALA A 50 -23.45 -13.84 -6.53
C ALA A 50 -22.34 -14.25 -7.51
N TRP A 51 -21.25 -14.81 -6.99
CA TRP A 51 -20.22 -15.47 -7.81
C TRP A 51 -20.77 -16.77 -8.41
N ILE A 52 -20.40 -17.03 -9.67
CA ILE A 52 -20.67 -18.31 -10.36
C ILE A 52 -19.39 -19.14 -10.42
N SER A 53 -18.27 -18.46 -10.66
CA SER A 53 -16.92 -19.01 -10.66
C SER A 53 -15.96 -18.00 -10.01
N ASP A 54 -14.66 -18.29 -10.01
CA ASP A 54 -13.67 -17.35 -9.48
C ASP A 54 -13.61 -16.05 -10.30
N ASP A 55 -13.90 -16.07 -11.61
CA ASP A 55 -13.80 -14.91 -12.51
C ASP A 55 -15.14 -14.42 -13.09
N GLU A 56 -16.25 -15.08 -12.76
CA GLU A 56 -17.59 -14.75 -13.26
C GLU A 56 -18.62 -14.62 -12.14
N PHE A 57 -19.50 -13.64 -12.27
CA PHE A 57 -20.61 -13.41 -11.34
C PHE A 57 -21.92 -13.18 -12.08
N LYS A 58 -23.02 -13.50 -11.42
CA LYS A 58 -24.39 -13.19 -11.89
C LYS A 58 -24.96 -12.00 -11.13
N MET A 59 -25.79 -11.24 -11.83
CA MET A 59 -26.40 -10.01 -11.34
C MET A 59 -27.85 -9.89 -11.79
N HIS A 60 -28.73 -9.61 -10.83
CA HIS A 60 -30.10 -9.20 -11.05
C HIS A 60 -30.19 -7.66 -10.98
N LYS A 61 -30.01 -7.01 -12.13
CA LYS A 61 -29.80 -5.55 -12.24
C LYS A 61 -30.87 -4.72 -11.53
N LYS A 62 -32.15 -5.11 -11.63
CA LYS A 62 -33.27 -4.39 -11.00
C LYS A 62 -33.17 -4.39 -9.47
N THR A 63 -32.81 -5.52 -8.89
CA THR A 63 -32.67 -5.68 -7.42
C THR A 63 -31.47 -4.90 -6.93
N LEU A 64 -30.34 -4.99 -7.64
CA LEU A 64 -29.14 -4.24 -7.29
C LEU A 64 -29.36 -2.72 -7.40
N CYS A 65 -30.05 -2.26 -8.45
CA CYS A 65 -30.40 -0.84 -8.61
C CYS A 65 -31.27 -0.32 -7.47
N GLN A 66 -32.23 -1.12 -7.00
CA GLN A 66 -33.06 -0.77 -5.84
C GLN A 66 -32.24 -0.69 -4.55
N LEU A 67 -31.27 -1.60 -4.37
CA LEU A 67 -30.41 -1.61 -3.19
C LEU A 67 -29.45 -0.41 -3.16
N LEU A 68 -28.87 -0.05 -4.30
CA LEU A 68 -27.90 1.04 -4.43
C LEU A 68 -28.53 2.42 -4.64
N ASP A 69 -29.84 2.49 -4.83
CA ASP A 69 -30.58 3.70 -5.23
C ASP A 69 -29.99 4.36 -6.50
N VAL A 70 -29.74 3.55 -7.54
CA VAL A 70 -29.16 3.99 -8.81
C VAL A 70 -30.05 3.57 -9.97
N LYS A 71 -30.27 4.47 -10.94
CA LYS A 71 -31.02 4.18 -12.16
C LYS A 71 -30.32 3.09 -12.99
N ILE A 72 -31.10 2.19 -13.59
CA ILE A 72 -30.56 1.09 -14.42
C ILE A 72 -29.68 1.56 -15.57
N ASN A 73 -29.98 2.74 -16.14
CA ASN A 73 -29.16 3.33 -17.21
C ASN A 73 -27.76 3.69 -16.69
N SER A 74 -27.68 4.27 -15.49
CA SER A 74 -26.40 4.59 -14.83
C SER A 74 -25.61 3.32 -14.50
N LEU A 75 -26.30 2.25 -14.07
CA LEU A 75 -25.67 0.94 -13.85
C LEU A 75 -25.09 0.38 -15.16
N ASN A 76 -25.85 0.37 -16.25
CA ASN A 76 -25.40 -0.13 -17.55
C ASN A 76 -24.23 0.71 -18.10
N VAL A 77 -24.26 2.03 -17.93
CA VAL A 77 -23.15 2.92 -18.31
C VAL A 77 -21.89 2.59 -17.48
N ASN A 78 -22.02 2.37 -16.17
CA ASN A 78 -20.89 2.00 -15.33
C ASN A 78 -20.31 0.64 -15.73
N LEU A 79 -21.14 -0.39 -15.96
CA LEU A 79 -20.69 -1.71 -16.38
C LEU A 79 -19.91 -1.64 -17.70
N LYS A 80 -20.44 -0.91 -18.68
CA LYS A 80 -19.77 -0.72 -19.98
C LYS A 80 -18.47 0.08 -19.83
N LYS A 81 -18.51 1.20 -19.09
CA LYS A 81 -17.33 2.07 -18.88
C LYS A 81 -16.21 1.34 -18.15
N LEU A 82 -16.55 0.46 -17.23
CA LEU A 82 -15.58 -0.29 -16.43
C LEU A 82 -15.20 -1.63 -17.07
N GLN A 83 -15.49 -1.82 -18.36
CA GLN A 83 -15.11 -3.00 -19.15
C GLN A 83 -15.67 -4.33 -18.60
N PHE A 84 -16.81 -4.31 -17.92
CA PHE A 84 -17.51 -5.55 -17.61
C PHE A 84 -18.16 -6.09 -18.89
N THR A 85 -17.82 -7.33 -19.23
CA THR A 85 -18.36 -8.02 -20.39
C THR A 85 -19.49 -8.93 -19.94
N GLN A 86 -20.65 -8.78 -20.57
CA GLN A 86 -21.77 -9.67 -20.33
C GLN A 86 -21.56 -10.96 -21.14
N THR A 87 -21.44 -12.10 -20.45
CA THR A 87 -21.18 -13.41 -21.09
C THR A 87 -22.46 -14.15 -21.42
N GLU A 88 -23.51 -14.02 -20.60
CA GLU A 88 -24.83 -14.57 -20.88
C GLU A 88 -25.92 -13.50 -20.95
N THR A 89 -26.85 -13.68 -21.89
CA THR A 89 -28.07 -12.89 -22.01
C THR A 89 -29.03 -13.16 -20.85
N ASP A 90 -29.95 -12.22 -20.63
CA ASP A 90 -30.88 -12.22 -19.50
C ASP A 90 -31.73 -13.51 -19.46
N LYS A 91 -31.57 -14.30 -18.39
CA LYS A 91 -32.44 -15.43 -18.04
C LYS A 91 -33.15 -15.09 -16.73
N ALA A 92 -34.46 -14.84 -16.81
CA ALA A 92 -35.31 -14.53 -15.65
C ALA A 92 -34.84 -13.34 -14.79
N GLY A 93 -34.26 -12.31 -15.41
CA GLY A 93 -33.75 -11.11 -14.75
C GLY A 93 -32.28 -11.19 -14.34
N TRP A 94 -31.65 -12.37 -14.46
CA TRP A 94 -30.24 -12.59 -14.14
C TRP A 94 -29.37 -12.50 -15.39
N THR A 95 -28.27 -11.77 -15.25
CA THR A 95 -27.26 -11.60 -16.30
C THR A 95 -25.89 -11.98 -15.75
N THR A 96 -25.05 -12.63 -16.56
CA THR A 96 -23.70 -13.06 -16.15
C THR A 96 -22.65 -12.10 -16.71
N TRP A 97 -21.66 -11.79 -15.87
CA TRP A 97 -20.64 -10.80 -16.16
C TRP A 97 -19.27 -11.31 -15.76
N THR A 98 -18.27 -10.92 -16.54
CA THR A 98 -16.86 -11.09 -16.23
C THR A 98 -16.11 -9.80 -16.53
N ARG A 99 -14.96 -9.62 -15.87
CA ARG A 99 -14.02 -8.54 -16.16
C ARG A 99 -12.64 -9.07 -15.83
N LYS A 100 -11.67 -8.86 -16.73
CA LYS A 100 -10.27 -9.24 -16.49
C LYS A 100 -9.81 -8.64 -15.16
N GLY A 101 -9.14 -9.42 -14.32
CA GLY A 101 -8.65 -8.99 -13.00
C GLY A 101 -9.74 -8.67 -11.96
N PHE A 102 -11.01 -8.92 -12.25
CA PHE A 102 -12.09 -8.82 -11.25
C PHE A 102 -12.52 -10.24 -10.88
N ASN A 103 -12.03 -10.74 -9.75
CA ASN A 103 -12.26 -12.12 -9.34
C ASN A 103 -12.65 -12.22 -7.85
N ARG A 104 -12.99 -13.43 -7.43
CA ARG A 104 -13.49 -13.73 -6.08
C ARG A 104 -12.49 -13.35 -4.98
N ARG A 105 -11.19 -13.45 -5.27
CA ARG A 105 -10.10 -13.24 -4.29
C ARG A 105 -9.50 -11.84 -4.38
N ASP A 106 -9.60 -11.19 -5.53
CA ASP A 106 -8.98 -9.91 -5.82
C ASP A 106 -9.93 -8.99 -6.59
N ALA A 107 -10.08 -7.79 -6.06
CA ALA A 107 -10.86 -6.73 -6.68
C ALA A 107 -9.93 -5.85 -7.52
N SER A 108 -9.09 -6.45 -8.38
CA SER A 108 -8.13 -5.66 -9.13
C SER A 108 -8.90 -4.68 -10.03
N ILE A 109 -8.63 -3.40 -9.84
CA ILE A 109 -8.99 -2.38 -10.81
C ILE A 109 -8.03 -2.61 -11.97
N VAL A 110 -8.40 -3.42 -12.96
CA VAL A 110 -7.63 -3.44 -14.22
C VAL A 110 -7.59 -2.00 -14.73
N PRO A 111 -6.39 -1.46 -15.03
CA PRO A 111 -6.25 -0.10 -15.52
C PRO A 111 -7.02 0.01 -16.81
N ASP A 112 -8.08 0.81 -16.77
CA ASP A 112 -8.81 1.22 -17.96
C ASP A 112 -7.83 1.99 -18.87
N GLU A 113 -7.96 1.95 -20.20
CA GLU A 113 -7.21 2.89 -21.06
C GLU A 113 -7.56 4.35 -20.69
N THR A 114 -8.78 4.55 -20.18
CA THR A 114 -9.25 5.77 -19.51
C THR A 114 -8.62 6.02 -18.13
N GLU A 115 -7.96 5.06 -17.50
CA GLU A 115 -7.20 5.23 -16.26
C GLU A 115 -5.76 5.67 -16.55
N ASN A 116 -5.16 5.28 -17.68
CA ASN A 116 -3.97 5.98 -18.18
C ASN A 116 -4.30 7.44 -18.51
N GLU A 117 -5.49 7.74 -19.05
CA GLU A 117 -5.93 9.13 -19.25
C GLU A 117 -6.33 9.85 -17.96
N ASN A 118 -6.91 9.17 -16.95
CA ASN A 118 -7.26 9.81 -15.67
C ASN A 118 -6.06 9.92 -14.72
N ILE A 119 -5.10 9.00 -14.78
CA ILE A 119 -3.77 9.13 -14.17
C ILE A 119 -3.01 10.22 -14.91
N ALA A 120 -3.07 10.31 -16.25
CA ALA A 120 -2.51 11.42 -17.01
C ALA A 120 -3.21 12.76 -16.71
N ARG A 121 -4.53 12.78 -16.44
CA ARG A 121 -5.26 13.99 -16.02
C ARG A 121 -5.03 14.34 -14.55
N PHE A 122 -4.83 13.37 -13.66
CA PHE A 122 -4.32 13.61 -12.29
C PHE A 122 -2.87 14.09 -12.29
N GLN A 123 -2.05 13.60 -13.24
CA GLN A 123 -0.67 14.05 -13.49
C GLN A 123 -0.63 15.45 -14.12
N GLN A 124 -1.59 15.81 -14.98
CA GLN A 124 -1.72 17.15 -15.56
C GLN A 124 -2.30 18.19 -14.60
N GLN A 125 -2.93 17.78 -13.50
CA GLN A 125 -3.52 18.70 -12.50
C GLN A 125 -2.75 18.81 -11.19
N GLN A 126 -1.72 17.99 -10.97
CA GLN A 126 -0.82 18.13 -9.82
C GLN A 126 0.52 18.64 -10.30
N GLU A 127 0.61 19.96 -10.46
CA GLU A 127 1.94 20.56 -10.54
C GLU A 127 2.69 20.27 -9.23
N PRO A 128 3.97 19.87 -9.32
CA PRO A 128 4.81 19.77 -8.14
C PRO A 128 4.89 21.14 -7.48
N ILE A 129 4.31 21.25 -6.29
CA ILE A 129 4.50 22.44 -5.45
C ILE A 129 5.83 22.23 -4.74
N TYR A 130 6.85 22.93 -5.22
CA TYR A 130 8.17 22.98 -4.60
C TYR A 130 8.13 23.96 -3.43
N SER A 131 8.56 23.53 -2.24
CA SER A 131 8.83 24.46 -1.15
C SER A 131 10.30 24.89 -1.23
N PRO A 132 10.63 26.17 -1.44
CA PRO A 132 12.00 26.63 -1.62
C PRO A 132 12.79 26.76 -0.30
N SER A 133 12.40 26.07 0.76
CA SER A 133 12.84 26.44 2.12
C SER A 133 14.15 25.80 2.62
N LEU A 134 14.72 24.81 1.92
CA LEU A 134 16.11 24.39 2.09
C LEU A 134 16.71 23.99 0.74
N THR A 135 17.97 24.34 0.50
CA THR A 135 18.69 23.76 -0.66
C THR A 135 18.88 22.27 -0.39
N ILE A 136 18.70 21.41 -1.39
CA ILE A 136 18.95 19.96 -1.27
C ILE A 136 20.33 19.64 -0.63
N VAL A 137 21.29 20.56 -0.77
CA VAL A 137 22.63 20.51 -0.18
C VAL A 137 22.60 20.31 1.33
N GLU A 138 21.71 21.00 2.05
CA GLU A 138 21.61 20.87 3.51
C GLU A 138 21.02 19.51 3.90
N SER A 139 20.02 19.03 3.16
CA SER A 139 19.45 17.70 3.34
C SER A 139 20.47 16.59 3.04
N ILE A 140 21.32 16.78 2.04
CA ILE A 140 22.43 15.87 1.73
C ILE A 140 23.47 15.86 2.86
N ARG A 141 23.83 17.02 3.42
CA ARG A 141 24.75 17.08 4.58
C ARG A 141 24.18 16.35 5.79
N LYS A 142 22.89 16.55 6.09
CA LYS A 142 22.21 15.81 7.16
C LYS A 142 22.19 14.32 6.88
N ALA A 143 21.90 13.91 5.64
CA ALA A 143 21.92 12.51 5.24
C ALA A 143 23.32 11.89 5.38
N ASP A 144 24.38 12.62 5.05
CA ASP A 144 25.76 12.18 5.23
C ASP A 144 26.16 12.09 6.72
N SER A 145 25.54 12.86 7.61
CA SER A 145 25.74 12.70 9.05
C SER A 145 25.00 11.51 9.68
N ILE A 146 24.03 10.89 8.99
CA ILE A 146 23.28 9.75 9.52
C ILE A 146 24.21 8.54 9.68
N THR A 147 24.11 7.86 10.82
CA THR A 147 24.82 6.60 11.04
C THR A 147 24.02 5.46 10.41
N ILE A 148 24.72 4.57 9.70
CA ILE A 148 24.13 3.33 9.16
C ILE A 148 24.75 2.19 9.95
N GLY A 149 23.95 1.54 10.79
CA GLY A 149 24.44 0.47 11.65
C GLY A 149 24.89 -0.75 10.85
N ALA A 150 25.90 -1.47 11.37
CA ALA A 150 26.49 -2.66 10.77
C ALA A 150 27.04 -2.48 9.33
N LEU A 151 27.46 -1.25 8.96
CA LEU A 151 27.99 -0.92 7.65
C LEU A 151 29.27 -0.07 7.75
N ASP A 152 30.18 -0.19 6.77
CA ASP A 152 31.39 0.65 6.69
C ASP A 152 31.15 1.99 5.97
N GLN A 153 32.13 2.91 6.06
CA GLN A 153 32.02 4.25 5.49
C GLN A 153 32.05 4.28 3.95
N THR A 154 32.69 3.31 3.31
CA THR A 154 32.78 3.25 1.83
C THR A 154 31.40 2.92 1.24
N ASN A 155 30.70 1.94 1.82
CA ASN A 155 29.36 1.57 1.40
C ASN A 155 28.34 2.69 1.65
N LYS A 156 28.55 3.49 2.71
CA LYS A 156 27.67 4.63 3.03
C LYS A 156 27.61 5.68 1.92
N ASN A 157 28.76 6.05 1.35
CA ASN A 157 28.81 7.06 0.27
C ASN A 157 28.08 6.58 -1.00
N GLU A 158 28.20 5.29 -1.32
CA GLU A 158 27.52 4.67 -2.45
C GLU A 158 26.00 4.64 -2.24
N ILE A 159 25.54 4.23 -1.05
CA ILE A 159 24.13 4.23 -0.66
C ILE A 159 23.52 5.63 -0.77
N LEU A 160 24.21 6.65 -0.25
CA LEU A 160 23.76 8.04 -0.34
C LEU A 160 23.68 8.51 -1.80
N SER A 161 24.69 8.22 -2.60
CA SER A 161 24.73 8.58 -4.03
C SER A 161 23.57 7.92 -4.80
N ASN A 162 23.29 6.65 -4.53
CA ASN A 162 22.18 5.91 -5.12
C ASN A 162 20.83 6.52 -4.71
N ALA A 163 20.65 6.86 -3.44
CA ALA A 163 19.43 7.53 -2.98
C ALA A 163 19.24 8.90 -3.63
N ILE A 164 20.29 9.72 -3.77
CA ILE A 164 20.21 11.01 -4.46
C ILE A 164 19.78 10.82 -5.92
N ASN A 165 20.36 9.85 -6.61
CA ASN A 165 20.03 9.54 -8.00
C ASN A 165 18.55 9.13 -8.14
N ILE A 166 18.06 8.26 -7.26
CA ILE A 166 16.65 7.82 -7.28
C ILE A 166 15.72 8.99 -6.98
N TRP A 167 16.04 9.81 -5.97
CA TRP A 167 15.27 11.01 -5.64
C TRP A 167 15.14 11.94 -6.85
N GLN A 168 16.25 12.27 -7.51
CA GLN A 168 16.25 13.14 -8.69
C GLN A 168 15.49 12.54 -9.86
N GLN A 169 15.56 11.23 -10.07
CA GLN A 169 14.77 10.54 -11.10
C GLN A 169 13.26 10.59 -10.85
N ILE A 170 12.83 10.56 -9.59
CA ILE A 170 11.41 10.57 -9.22
C ILE A 170 10.85 12.00 -9.23
N VAL A 171 11.62 12.94 -8.69
CA VAL A 171 11.23 14.35 -8.61
C VAL A 171 11.36 15.04 -9.97
N GLU A 172 12.19 14.52 -10.86
CA GLU A 172 12.45 15.02 -12.22
C GLU A 172 13.02 16.46 -12.24
N VAL A 173 13.41 16.99 -11.07
CA VAL A 173 14.01 18.32 -10.89
C VAL A 173 15.21 18.23 -9.95
N ILE A 174 16.31 18.82 -10.41
CA ILE A 174 17.57 18.89 -9.67
C ILE A 174 17.46 19.98 -8.60
N GLY A 175 17.97 19.73 -7.40
CA GLY A 175 18.09 20.76 -6.36
C GLY A 175 16.92 20.86 -5.39
N ILE A 176 15.86 20.08 -5.62
CA ILE A 176 14.66 20.07 -4.78
C ILE A 176 14.84 19.16 -3.58
N ASP A 177 14.54 19.67 -2.40
CA ASP A 177 14.67 18.95 -1.13
C ASP A 177 13.34 18.33 -0.65
N SER A 178 12.21 18.79 -1.18
CA SER A 178 10.87 18.44 -0.72
C SER A 178 9.82 18.52 -1.83
N VAL A 179 8.86 17.60 -1.79
CA VAL A 179 7.77 17.49 -2.77
C VAL A 179 6.48 17.07 -2.10
N ARG A 180 5.34 17.26 -2.78
CA ARG A 180 4.05 16.78 -2.28
C ARG A 180 4.06 15.28 -2.07
N SER A 181 3.61 14.85 -0.89
CA SER A 181 3.60 13.45 -0.50
C SER A 181 2.80 12.60 -1.47
N GLU A 182 1.62 13.08 -1.92
CA GLU A 182 0.78 12.31 -2.84
C GLU A 182 1.51 12.02 -4.15
N PHE A 183 2.16 13.03 -4.73
CA PHE A 183 2.92 12.89 -5.98
C PHE A 183 4.07 11.90 -5.82
N PHE A 184 4.86 12.05 -4.76
CA PHE A 184 6.05 11.24 -4.55
C PHE A 184 5.72 9.78 -4.25
N ILE A 185 4.74 9.55 -3.36
CA ILE A 185 4.26 8.20 -3.01
C ILE A 185 3.67 7.49 -4.23
N LEU A 186 2.90 8.20 -5.07
CA LEU A 186 2.37 7.63 -6.33
C LEU A 186 3.49 7.15 -7.26
N LYS A 187 4.54 7.97 -7.44
CA LYS A 187 5.69 7.62 -8.29
C LYS A 187 6.48 6.43 -7.71
N LEU A 188 6.73 6.41 -6.40
CA LEU A 188 7.39 5.29 -5.72
C LEU A 188 6.58 3.99 -5.83
N ALA A 189 5.27 4.06 -5.60
CA ALA A 189 4.39 2.89 -5.65
C ALA A 189 4.38 2.25 -7.03
N LYS A 190 4.43 3.07 -8.09
CA LYS A 190 4.54 2.58 -9.46
C LYS A 190 5.91 1.96 -9.73
N ARG A 191 6.97 2.60 -9.22
CA ARG A 191 8.36 2.20 -9.46
C ARG A 191 8.73 0.89 -8.76
N TYR A 192 8.25 0.69 -7.52
CA TYR A 192 8.61 -0.47 -6.70
C TYR A 192 7.54 -1.57 -6.68
N ASN A 193 6.49 -1.45 -7.48
CA ASN A 193 5.42 -2.45 -7.53
C ASN A 193 5.98 -3.80 -7.96
N LEU A 194 5.68 -4.85 -7.21
CA LEU A 194 6.07 -6.20 -7.62
C LEU A 194 5.20 -6.71 -8.76
N HIS A 195 5.76 -7.61 -9.56
CA HIS A 195 4.99 -8.30 -10.58
C HIS A 195 3.86 -9.12 -9.93
N GLY A 196 2.61 -8.81 -10.28
CA GLY A 196 1.43 -9.44 -9.69
C GLY A 196 0.88 -8.75 -8.43
N GLN A 197 1.57 -7.76 -7.87
CA GLN A 197 1.03 -6.90 -6.81
C GLN A 197 0.10 -5.84 -7.40
N SER A 198 -1.05 -5.60 -6.77
CA SER A 198 -1.93 -4.49 -7.17
C SER A 198 -1.31 -3.14 -6.79
N PHE A 199 -1.46 -2.17 -7.69
CA PHE A 199 -0.92 -0.82 -7.48
C PHE A 199 -1.50 -0.18 -6.20
N GLU A 200 -2.78 -0.41 -5.89
CA GLU A 200 -3.42 0.09 -4.68
C GLU A 200 -2.78 -0.47 -3.40
N ASN A 201 -2.39 -1.74 -3.41
CA ASN A 201 -1.68 -2.34 -2.28
C ASN A 201 -0.30 -1.71 -2.12
N SER A 202 0.50 -1.62 -3.19
CA SER A 202 1.80 -0.93 -3.17
C SER A 202 1.68 0.51 -2.68
N LEU A 203 0.70 1.25 -3.19
CA LEU A 203 0.43 2.63 -2.78
C LEU A 203 0.09 2.73 -1.30
N SER A 204 -0.78 1.85 -0.81
CA SER A 204 -1.16 1.83 0.61
C SER A 204 0.03 1.52 1.51
N VAL A 205 0.84 0.52 1.14
CA VAL A 205 2.02 0.11 1.90
C VAL A 205 3.04 1.24 1.97
N ILE A 206 3.42 1.82 0.83
CA ILE A 206 4.40 2.91 0.79
C ILE A 206 3.88 4.13 1.56
N LYS A 207 2.58 4.46 1.41
CA LYS A 207 1.97 5.57 2.15
C LYS A 207 2.06 5.35 3.66
N SER A 208 1.73 4.16 4.14
CA SER A 208 1.78 3.82 5.56
C SER A 208 3.18 3.91 6.17
N ILE A 209 4.23 3.74 5.36
CA ILE A 209 5.62 3.81 5.82
C ILE A 209 6.17 5.24 5.72
N LEU A 210 6.01 5.90 4.57
CA LEU A 210 6.63 7.22 4.30
C LEU A 210 5.82 8.42 4.82
N ALA A 211 4.50 8.28 4.94
CA ALA A 211 3.63 9.37 5.41
C ALA A 211 2.56 8.85 6.38
N PRO A 212 2.95 8.19 7.49
CA PRO A 212 2.01 7.61 8.45
C PRO A 212 1.06 8.64 9.06
N THR A 213 1.51 9.88 9.23
CA THR A 213 0.73 11.01 9.77
C THR A 213 0.02 11.83 8.69
N ASN A 214 0.03 11.38 7.42
CA ASN A 214 -0.42 12.14 6.25
C ASN A 214 0.28 13.51 6.12
N ALA A 215 1.59 13.55 6.39
CA ALA A 215 2.39 14.74 6.13
C ALA A 215 2.18 15.23 4.68
N PRO A 216 1.99 16.53 4.43
CA PRO A 216 1.67 17.06 3.10
C PRO A 216 2.89 17.09 2.16
N LEU A 217 4.09 17.07 2.72
CA LEU A 217 5.36 17.06 2.01
C LEU A 217 6.21 15.88 2.48
N ILE A 218 6.98 15.32 1.54
CA ILE A 218 8.07 14.38 1.79
C ILE A 218 9.36 15.08 1.43
N THR A 219 10.35 15.02 2.31
CA THR A 219 11.70 15.52 2.06
C THR A 219 12.62 14.41 1.54
N PHE A 220 13.75 14.79 0.95
CA PHE A 220 14.82 13.85 0.62
C PHE A 220 15.27 13.04 1.85
N LEU A 221 15.30 13.67 3.03
CA LEU A 221 15.72 13.00 4.26
C LEU A 221 14.73 11.91 4.67
N ASP A 222 13.41 12.16 4.53
CA ASP A 222 12.38 11.16 4.79
C ASP A 222 12.52 9.97 3.84
N PHE A 223 12.72 10.26 2.55
CA PHE A 223 12.99 9.23 1.54
C PHE A 223 14.27 8.45 1.84
N TYR A 224 15.35 9.13 2.25
CA TYR A 224 16.62 8.50 2.56
C TYR A 224 16.50 7.54 3.74
N LYS A 225 15.80 7.93 4.82
CA LYS A 225 15.51 7.05 5.96
C LYS A 225 14.71 5.81 5.53
N PHE A 226 13.70 5.99 4.67
CA PHE A 226 12.96 4.87 4.07
C PHE A 226 13.88 3.95 3.23
N TYR A 227 14.76 4.53 2.42
CA TYR A 227 15.72 3.78 1.62
C TYR A 227 16.71 3.00 2.48
N LEU A 228 17.15 3.55 3.63
CA LEU A 228 17.99 2.84 4.59
C LEU A 228 17.25 1.66 5.23
N ALA A 229 15.96 1.80 5.55
CA ALA A 229 15.16 0.73 6.14
C ALA A 229 14.92 -0.45 5.19
N PHE A 230 14.76 -0.21 3.88
CA PHE A 230 14.29 -1.24 2.94
C PHE A 230 15.07 -1.39 1.63
N GLY A 231 16.05 -0.52 1.35
CA GLY A 231 16.84 -0.59 0.12
C GLY A 231 17.56 -1.93 -0.05
N PRO A 232 17.99 -2.29 -1.27
CA PRO A 232 18.05 -1.46 -2.47
C PRO A 232 16.80 -1.53 -3.37
N GLU A 233 16.69 -0.55 -4.26
CA GLU A 233 15.55 -0.27 -5.15
C GLU A 233 14.84 -1.48 -5.78
N PRO A 234 15.54 -2.47 -6.38
CA PRO A 234 14.86 -3.57 -7.08
C PRO A 234 14.07 -4.48 -6.14
N THR A 235 14.39 -4.45 -4.84
CA THR A 235 13.90 -5.44 -3.86
C THR A 235 13.23 -4.83 -2.63
N ILE A 236 13.04 -3.50 -2.62
CA ILE A 236 12.40 -2.77 -1.51
C ILE A 236 11.10 -3.43 -1.08
N MET A 237 10.22 -3.70 -2.04
CA MET A 237 8.89 -4.23 -1.74
C MET A 237 8.93 -5.69 -1.25
N ILE A 238 9.92 -6.48 -1.68
CA ILE A 238 10.15 -7.84 -1.16
C ILE A 238 10.57 -7.78 0.31
N LYS A 239 11.50 -6.88 0.66
CA LYS A 239 11.94 -6.70 2.05
C LYS A 239 10.80 -6.19 2.94
N ILE A 240 9.99 -5.26 2.44
CA ILE A 240 8.79 -4.79 3.15
C ILE A 240 7.82 -5.96 3.40
N HIS A 241 7.50 -6.75 2.37
CA HIS A 241 6.58 -7.89 2.52
C HIS A 241 7.11 -8.93 3.51
N SER A 242 8.41 -9.27 3.47
CA SER A 242 9.00 -10.19 4.46
C SER A 242 8.82 -9.70 5.89
N LEU A 243 8.97 -8.40 6.15
CA LEU A 243 8.73 -7.85 7.47
C LEU A 243 7.23 -7.83 7.84
N LEU A 244 6.37 -7.48 6.89
CA LEU A 244 4.92 -7.43 7.12
C LEU A 244 4.29 -8.80 7.32
N GLU A 245 4.83 -9.85 6.69
CA GLU A 245 4.36 -11.24 6.82
C GLU A 245 4.40 -11.73 8.27
N VAL A 246 5.49 -11.42 8.97
CA VAL A 246 5.63 -11.74 10.41
C VAL A 246 4.96 -10.71 11.30
N ALA A 247 4.66 -9.51 10.79
CA ALA A 247 3.93 -8.49 11.54
C ALA A 247 2.43 -8.77 11.71
N VAL A 248 1.90 -9.82 11.05
CA VAL A 248 0.48 -10.20 11.15
C VAL A 248 0.22 -10.88 12.50
N ASN A 249 -0.40 -10.13 13.43
CA ASN A 249 -0.85 -10.66 14.71
C ASN A 249 -2.15 -9.94 15.14
N ASP A 250 -2.89 -10.51 16.11
CA ASP A 250 -4.15 -9.96 16.62
C ASP A 250 -3.99 -8.54 17.19
N LYS A 251 -2.76 -8.19 17.60
CA LYS A 251 -2.37 -6.84 18.00
C LYS A 251 -1.20 -6.35 17.13
N PRO A 252 -1.29 -5.13 16.57
CA PRO A 252 -0.18 -4.56 15.82
C PRO A 252 0.99 -4.34 16.77
N TRP A 253 2.14 -4.92 16.44
CA TRP A 253 3.38 -4.73 17.18
C TRP A 253 4.40 -3.95 16.36
N LEU A 254 4.28 -3.85 15.04
CA LEU A 254 5.19 -3.10 14.18
C LEU A 254 4.66 -1.70 13.86
N TYR A 255 5.50 -0.68 14.05
CA TYR A 255 5.18 0.73 13.83
C TYR A 255 6.19 1.39 12.89
N PHE A 256 5.69 2.20 11.95
CA PHE A 256 6.51 3.00 11.03
C PHE A 256 6.36 4.49 11.34
N GLY A 257 7.50 5.18 11.50
CA GLY A 257 7.61 6.65 11.61
C GLY A 257 7.04 7.29 12.88
N TYR A 258 6.06 6.67 13.55
CA TYR A 258 5.51 7.17 14.81
C TYR A 258 5.18 6.02 15.75
N LEU A 259 5.88 5.99 16.88
CA LEU A 259 5.58 5.12 18.01
C LEU A 259 5.07 6.01 19.16
N PRO A 260 3.78 5.92 19.55
CA PRO A 260 3.24 6.70 20.65
C PRO A 260 3.99 6.41 21.95
N ASP A 261 4.28 7.44 22.75
CA ASP A 261 5.01 7.27 24.01
C ASP A 261 4.21 6.44 25.04
N GLU A 262 2.88 6.41 24.91
CA GLU A 262 2.01 5.53 25.69
C GLU A 262 2.28 4.06 25.38
N ILE A 263 2.53 3.71 24.12
CA ILE A 263 2.86 2.33 23.72
C ILE A 263 4.22 1.93 24.30
N LYS A 264 5.21 2.83 24.29
CA LYS A 264 6.53 2.58 24.91
C LYS A 264 6.44 2.30 26.42
N LYS A 265 5.42 2.83 27.11
CA LYS A 265 5.23 2.69 28.55
C LYS A 265 4.37 1.50 28.95
N VAL A 266 3.44 1.10 28.08
CA VAL A 266 2.36 0.16 28.43
C VAL A 266 2.47 -1.17 27.68
N SER A 267 3.06 -1.18 26.47
CA SER A 267 3.25 -2.41 25.71
C SER A 267 4.60 -3.04 26.00
N GLU A 268 4.60 -4.34 26.30
CA GLU A 268 5.83 -5.13 26.43
C GLU A 268 6.35 -5.60 25.06
N ASN A 269 5.52 -5.48 24.02
CA ASN A 269 5.74 -6.06 22.69
C ASN A 269 5.49 -5.00 21.61
N PHE A 270 6.56 -4.50 21.00
CA PHE A 270 6.48 -3.58 19.87
C PHE A 270 7.81 -3.52 19.11
N ALA A 271 7.78 -3.03 17.89
CA ALA A 271 8.94 -2.80 17.05
C ALA A 271 8.81 -1.53 16.22
N TYR A 272 9.95 -0.91 15.95
CA TYR A 272 10.03 0.33 15.18
C TYR A 272 11.44 0.47 14.57
N PHE A 273 11.55 1.24 13.49
CA PHE A 273 12.86 1.64 12.96
C PHE A 273 13.41 2.83 13.75
N ASP A 274 14.69 2.81 14.12
CA ASP A 274 15.36 3.92 14.80
C ASP A 274 15.63 5.08 13.82
N THR A 275 14.59 5.84 13.51
CA THR A 275 14.66 6.95 12.53
C THR A 275 15.56 8.10 12.95
N GLU A 276 15.99 8.16 14.22
CA GLU A 276 16.78 9.25 14.77
C GLU A 276 18.28 8.96 14.72
N ASN A 277 18.70 7.74 15.08
CA ASN A 277 20.13 7.41 15.16
C ASN A 277 20.59 6.50 14.01
N GLU A 278 19.89 5.40 13.77
CA GLU A 278 20.27 4.33 12.84
C GLU A 278 19.05 3.89 12.01
N PRO A 279 18.65 4.62 10.94
CA PRO A 279 17.38 4.37 10.24
C PRO A 279 17.27 3.00 9.56
N ASN A 280 18.38 2.28 9.39
CA ASN A 280 18.39 0.90 8.92
C ASN A 280 18.17 -0.13 10.03
N CYS A 281 18.10 0.28 11.29
CA CYS A 281 17.94 -0.59 12.47
C CYS A 281 16.47 -0.74 12.83
N LEU A 282 15.98 -1.98 12.80
CA LEU A 282 14.72 -2.39 13.40
C LEU A 282 14.97 -2.77 14.86
N VAL A 283 14.38 -2.01 15.77
CA VAL A 283 14.37 -2.28 17.21
C VAL A 283 13.11 -3.06 17.54
N ILE A 284 13.26 -4.23 18.15
CA ILE A 284 12.16 -5.08 18.60
C ILE A 284 12.25 -5.19 20.12
N VAL A 285 11.24 -4.70 20.82
CA VAL A 285 11.05 -4.89 22.25
C VAL A 285 10.03 -6.00 22.44
N TRP A 286 10.42 -7.07 23.13
CA TRP A 286 9.56 -8.22 23.36
C TRP A 286 9.79 -8.79 24.76
N ASN A 287 8.74 -8.87 25.57
CA ASN A 287 8.78 -9.35 26.96
C ASN A 287 9.94 -8.73 27.78
N GLY A 288 10.19 -7.43 27.58
CA GLY A 288 11.27 -6.69 28.26
C GLY A 288 12.68 -6.88 27.69
N MET A 289 12.87 -7.76 26.70
CA MET A 289 14.12 -7.89 25.96
C MET A 289 14.12 -6.98 24.74
N THR A 290 15.29 -6.43 24.39
CA THR A 290 15.47 -5.59 23.20
C THR A 290 16.38 -6.31 22.21
N HIS A 291 15.88 -6.52 21.00
CA HIS A 291 16.61 -7.11 19.88
C HIS A 291 16.78 -6.05 18.79
N LYS A 292 17.95 -6.05 18.13
CA LYS A 292 18.27 -5.12 17.04
C LYS A 292 18.69 -5.90 15.80
N GLY A 293 18.01 -5.62 14.69
CA GLY A 293 18.36 -6.12 13.37
C GLY A 293 18.59 -4.96 12.41
N TYR A 294 19.64 -5.03 11.60
CA TYR A 294 20.07 -3.98 10.69
C TYR A 294 19.84 -4.44 9.24
N ASN A 295 19.09 -3.66 8.47
CA ASN A 295 19.03 -3.83 7.02
C ASN A 295 20.36 -3.39 6.39
N LEU A 296 20.85 -4.15 5.42
CA LEU A 296 21.93 -3.75 4.51
C LEU A 296 21.32 -3.09 3.26
N PRO A 297 21.35 -1.74 3.14
CA PRO A 297 20.60 -1.01 2.10
C PRO A 297 21.15 -1.21 0.68
N ASN A 298 22.38 -1.73 0.56
CA ASN A 298 23.07 -2.04 -0.68
C ASN A 298 22.94 -3.52 -1.10
N VAL A 299 22.33 -4.39 -0.28
CA VAL A 299 22.24 -5.84 -0.54
C VAL A 299 20.82 -6.23 -0.97
N SER A 300 20.70 -6.86 -2.15
CA SER A 300 19.42 -7.38 -2.68
C SER A 300 18.75 -8.40 -1.75
N SER A 301 17.43 -8.55 -1.82
CA SER A 301 16.67 -9.59 -1.10
C SER A 301 17.05 -11.03 -1.49
N ASP A 302 17.79 -11.23 -2.58
CA ASP A 302 18.27 -12.56 -3.00
C ASP A 302 19.42 -13.08 -2.12
N SER A 303 20.05 -12.18 -1.38
CA SER A 303 21.18 -12.46 -0.47
C SER A 303 20.79 -12.16 0.98
N SER A 304 21.64 -12.55 1.93
CA SER A 304 21.41 -12.26 3.34
C SER A 304 21.58 -10.77 3.63
N TYR A 305 20.48 -10.08 3.90
CA TYR A 305 20.42 -8.63 4.01
C TYR A 305 20.10 -8.10 5.41
N VAL A 306 19.87 -8.98 6.39
CA VAL A 306 19.66 -8.59 7.79
C VAL A 306 20.86 -9.01 8.62
N VAL A 307 21.47 -8.06 9.34
CA VAL A 307 22.57 -8.32 10.26
C VAL A 307 22.09 -8.05 11.68
N ALA A 308 22.36 -8.96 12.61
CA ALA A 308 22.13 -8.76 14.03
C ALA A 308 23.33 -9.30 14.82
N GLU A 309 23.30 -9.14 16.14
CA GLU A 309 24.35 -9.66 17.03
C GLU A 309 24.55 -11.18 16.87
N ALA A 310 23.45 -11.92 16.66
CA ALA A 310 23.47 -13.37 16.48
C ALA A 310 24.04 -13.84 15.12
N GLY A 311 24.21 -12.93 14.15
CA GLY A 311 24.72 -13.24 12.82
C GLY A 311 23.94 -12.58 11.68
N THR A 312 24.08 -13.14 10.48
CA THR A 312 23.46 -12.62 9.26
C THR A 312 22.33 -13.54 8.80
N PHE A 313 21.18 -12.96 8.49
CA PHE A 313 19.94 -13.66 8.14
C PHE A 313 19.53 -13.36 6.71
N LYS A 314 18.87 -14.34 6.07
CA LYS A 314 18.42 -14.21 4.68
C LYS A 314 17.36 -13.13 4.52
N SER A 315 16.47 -13.00 5.51
CA SER A 315 15.29 -12.14 5.45
C SER A 315 14.90 -11.61 6.82
N TRP A 316 13.93 -10.69 6.86
CA TRP A 316 13.32 -10.25 8.12
C TRP A 316 12.54 -11.39 8.79
N THR A 317 11.89 -12.23 7.98
CA THR A 317 11.17 -13.42 8.43
C THR A 317 12.11 -14.37 9.18
N ASP A 318 13.26 -14.70 8.58
CA ASP A 318 14.27 -15.59 9.15
C ASP A 318 14.82 -15.04 10.47
N TYR A 319 15.15 -13.74 10.50
CA TYR A 319 15.65 -13.09 11.70
C TYR A 319 14.62 -13.13 12.82
N ILE A 320 13.38 -12.73 12.56
CA ILE A 320 12.34 -12.64 13.60
C ILE A 320 11.95 -14.04 14.12
N GLN A 321 11.89 -15.05 13.25
CA GLN A 321 11.67 -16.44 13.66
C GLN A 321 12.80 -16.96 14.57
N SER A 322 14.04 -16.55 14.33
CA SER A 322 15.19 -16.94 15.17
C SER A 322 15.13 -16.40 16.59
N LEU A 323 14.35 -15.32 16.82
CA LEU A 323 14.15 -14.74 18.14
C LEU A 323 13.15 -15.53 18.99
N HIS A 324 12.42 -16.49 18.42
CA HIS A 324 11.36 -17.25 19.09
C HIS A 324 10.28 -16.37 19.76
N ILE A 325 9.98 -15.21 19.16
CA ILE A 325 9.00 -14.24 19.68
C ILE A 325 7.61 -14.35 19.03
N ILE A 326 7.49 -15.11 17.93
CA ILE A 326 6.24 -15.33 17.17
C ILE A 326 6.03 -16.82 16.94
#